data_AF-A0A1J6I0I8-F1
#
_entry.id   AF-A0A1J6I0I8-F1
#
_cell.length_a   1.000
_cell.length_b   1.000
_cell.length_c   1.000
_cell.angle_alpha   90.00
_cell.angle_beta   90.00
_cell.angle_gamma   90.00
#
_symmetry.space_group_name_H-M   'P 1'
#
loop_
_entity.id
_entity.type
_entity.pdbx_description
1 polymer ?
#
loop_
_entity_poly.entity_id
_entity_poly.type
_entity_poly.pdbx_seq_one_letter_code
_entity_poly.pdbx_strand_id
1 'polypeptide(L)'
;EVGSKKPLVIFNRSTCCMPHTIETLIRNFGANPTIYELHRLQNGRELERALIELGFQPSFPAVFIGNELVGGSNEIMSLNIRGKLKQLLNRA
;
A
#
# COMPACT_ATOMS: atom_id res chain seq x y z
N GLU A 1 9.90 3.42 -25.35
CA GLU A 1 10.38 4.17 -24.16
C GLU A 1 9.47 3.84 -22.98
N VAL A 2 9.85 2.85 -22.16
CA VAL A 2 9.05 2.46 -20.99
C VAL A 2 9.51 3.32 -19.83
N GLY A 3 8.81 4.43 -19.60
CA GLY A 3 9.02 5.24 -18.41
C GLY A 3 8.97 4.33 -17.19
N SER A 4 10.04 4.38 -16.39
CA SER A 4 10.19 3.60 -15.16
C SER A 4 9.17 4.07 -14.13
N LYS A 5 7.89 3.73 -14.31
CA LYS A 5 6.84 3.93 -13.31
C LYS A 5 7.29 3.18 -12.07
N LYS A 6 7.57 3.90 -11.00
CA LYS A 6 7.98 3.28 -9.75
C LYS A 6 6.80 2.46 -9.22
N PRO A 7 7.08 1.28 -8.65
CA PRO A 7 6.04 0.35 -8.27
C PRO A 7 5.22 0.90 -7.11
N LEU A 8 3.90 0.82 -7.27
CA LEU A 8 2.91 1.02 -6.21
C LEU A 8 2.46 -0.36 -5.73
N VAL A 9 2.72 -0.69 -4.47
CA VAL A 9 2.51 -2.03 -3.91
C VAL A 9 1.70 -1.94 -2.62
N ILE A 10 0.74 -2.85 -2.46
CA ILE A 10 -0.11 -2.95 -1.27
C ILE A 10 -0.01 -4.37 -0.73
N PHE A 11 0.47 -4.54 0.50
CA PHE A 11 0.42 -5.81 1.22
C PHE A 11 -0.80 -5.84 2.13
N ASN A 12 -1.64 -6.85 1.98
CA ASN A 12 -2.89 -6.96 2.71
C ASN A 12 -2.95 -8.26 3.54
N ARG A 13 -3.51 -8.16 4.75
CA ARG A 13 -3.85 -9.32 5.60
C ARG A 13 -5.33 -9.67 5.38
N SER A 14 -5.64 -10.95 5.21
CA SER A 14 -6.98 -11.45 4.82
C SER A 14 -8.13 -11.11 5.77
N THR A 15 -7.85 -10.62 6.98
CA THR A 15 -8.83 -10.49 8.05
C THR A 15 -9.35 -9.06 8.26
N CYS A 16 -9.06 -8.12 7.36
CA CYS A 16 -9.52 -6.74 7.49
C CYS A 16 -10.79 -6.48 6.64
N CYS A 17 -11.75 -5.74 7.16
CA CYS A 17 -13.01 -5.42 6.50
C CYS A 17 -12.91 -4.24 5.49
N MET A 18 -11.73 -3.65 5.32
CA MET A 18 -11.50 -2.42 4.52
C MET A 18 -10.37 -2.49 3.45
N PRO A 19 -10.02 -3.64 2.85
CA PRO A 19 -8.94 -3.70 1.87
C PRO A 19 -9.32 -3.03 0.54
N HIS A 20 -10.61 -3.05 0.20
CA HIS A 20 -11.12 -2.46 -1.03
C HIS A 20 -11.09 -0.93 -1.03
N THR A 21 -11.19 -0.28 0.13
CA THR A 21 -11.27 1.18 0.20
C THR A 21 -9.95 1.84 -0.23
N ILE A 22 -8.82 1.32 0.24
CA ILE A 22 -7.50 1.85 -0.11
C ILE A 22 -7.17 1.55 -1.57
N GLU A 23 -7.44 0.33 -2.04
CA GLU A 23 -7.31 -0.02 -3.46
C GLU A 23 -8.14 0.92 -4.34
N THR A 24 -9.43 1.06 -4.06
CA THR A 24 -10.37 1.89 -4.83
C THR A 24 -9.93 3.35 -4.83
N LEU A 25 -9.54 3.88 -3.67
CA LEU A 25 -9.05 5.26 -3.56
C LEU A 25 -7.85 5.49 -4.48
N ILE A 26 -6.88 4.60 -4.45
CA ILE A 26 -5.66 4.76 -5.24
C ILE A 26 -5.96 4.59 -6.74
N ARG A 27 -6.84 3.64 -7.10
CA ARG A 27 -7.34 3.49 -8.49
C ARG A 27 -8.09 4.72 -8.97
N ASN A 28 -8.85 5.41 -8.12
CA ASN A 28 -9.56 6.64 -8.47
C ASN A 28 -8.60 7.80 -8.82
N PHE A 29 -7.34 7.75 -8.36
CA PHE A 29 -6.30 8.68 -8.79
C PHE A 29 -5.64 8.29 -10.13
N GLY A 30 -6.09 7.21 -10.78
CA GLY A 30 -5.53 6.71 -12.03
C GLY A 30 -4.28 5.84 -11.86
N ALA A 31 -3.93 5.47 -10.62
CA ALA A 31 -2.80 4.59 -10.34
C ALA A 31 -3.23 3.11 -10.38
N ASN A 32 -2.29 2.21 -10.68
CA ASN A 32 -2.54 0.77 -10.74
C ASN A 32 -1.68 0.05 -9.68
N PRO A 33 -2.20 -0.14 -8.45
CA PRO A 33 -1.46 -0.86 -7.41
C PRO A 33 -1.33 -2.34 -7.73
N THR A 34 -0.18 -2.91 -7.41
CA THR A 34 -0.02 -4.36 -7.26
C THR A 34 -0.40 -4.75 -5.83
N ILE A 35 -1.31 -5.71 -5.69
CA ILE A 35 -1.83 -6.12 -4.38
C ILE A 35 -1.33 -7.53 -4.06
N TYR A 36 -0.68 -7.67 -2.91
CA TYR A 36 -0.21 -8.93 -2.37
C TYR A 36 -1.02 -9.30 -1.14
N GLU A 37 -1.83 -10.35 -1.28
CA GLU A 37 -2.57 -10.91 -0.16
C GLU A 37 -1.68 -11.87 0.62
N LEU A 38 -1.20 -11.46 1.80
CA LEU A 38 -0.23 -12.21 2.59
C LEU A 38 -0.68 -13.65 2.88
N HIS A 39 -1.96 -13.87 3.14
CA HIS A 39 -2.50 -15.21 3.39
C HIS A 39 -2.44 -16.16 2.19
N ARG A 40 -2.30 -15.64 0.96
CA ARG A 40 -2.19 -16.44 -0.27
C ARG A 40 -0.75 -16.71 -0.67
N LEU A 41 0.20 -16.00 -0.05
CA LEU A 41 1.62 -16.16 -0.32
C LEU A 41 2.21 -17.28 0.53
N GLN A 42 3.01 -18.14 -0.09
CA GLN A 42 3.72 -19.23 0.60
C GLN A 42 4.63 -18.69 1.73
N ASN A 43 5.29 -17.55 1.47
CA ASN A 43 6.15 -16.82 2.42
C ASN A 43 5.42 -15.67 3.14
N GLY A 44 4.09 -15.62 3.10
CA GLY A 44 3.32 -14.48 3.61
C GLY A 44 3.53 -14.19 5.09
N ARG A 45 3.74 -15.23 5.92
CA ARG A 45 4.07 -15.08 7.35
C ARG A 45 5.44 -14.46 7.59
N GLU A 46 6.42 -14.77 6.75
CA GLU A 46 7.76 -14.18 6.85
C GLU A 46 7.73 -12.72 6.42
N LEU A 47 7.01 -12.42 5.33
CA LEU A 47 6.84 -11.06 4.84
C LEU A 47 6.09 -10.18 5.85
N GLU A 48 5.06 -10.73 6.50
CA GLU A 48 4.36 -10.07 7.59
C GLU A 48 5.29 -9.73 8.77
N ARG A 49 6.14 -10.68 9.19
CA ARG A 49 7.14 -10.44 10.25
C ARG A 49 8.11 -9.35 9.86
N ALA A 50 8.64 -9.40 8.63
CA ALA A 50 9.55 -8.38 8.13
C ALA A 50 8.91 -6.98 8.14
N LEU A 51 7.64 -6.85 7.76
CA LEU A 51 6.90 -5.59 7.84
C LEU A 51 6.81 -5.09 9.30
N ILE A 52 6.50 -5.98 10.25
CA ILE A 52 6.45 -5.66 11.68
C ILE A 52 7.81 -5.22 12.20
N GLU A 53 8.89 -5.91 11.80
CA GLU A 53 10.28 -5.57 12.17
C GLU A 53 10.73 -4.22 11.58
N LEU A 54 10.21 -3.85 10.40
CA LEU A 54 10.38 -2.51 9.83
C LEU A 54 9.61 -1.41 10.58
N GLY A 55 8.90 -1.76 11.65
CA GLY A 55 8.11 -0.82 12.45
C GLY A 55 6.67 -0.64 11.97
N PHE A 56 6.21 -1.46 11.00
CA PHE A 56 4.81 -1.45 10.57
C PHE A 56 3.92 -2.14 11.62
N GLN A 57 3.38 -1.33 12.53
CA GLN A 57 2.39 -1.73 13.54
C GLN A 57 1.05 -2.15 12.88
N PRO A 58 0.13 -2.90 13.53
CA PRO A 58 -0.80 -3.84 12.89
C PRO A 58 -1.93 -3.25 11.99
N SER A 59 -1.84 -2.01 11.54
CA SER A 59 -2.78 -1.34 10.64
C SER A 59 -2.58 -1.75 9.17
N PHE A 60 -2.73 -3.04 8.86
CA PHE A 60 -2.85 -3.47 7.47
C PHE A 60 -3.99 -2.72 6.76
N PRO A 61 -3.84 -2.42 5.45
CA PRO A 61 -2.78 -2.85 4.53
C PRO A 61 -1.50 -2.00 4.61
N ALA A 62 -0.33 -2.58 4.34
CA ALA A 62 0.92 -1.82 4.19
C ALA A 62 1.06 -1.31 2.75
N VAL A 63 1.15 0.01 2.58
CA VAL A 63 1.21 0.66 1.26
C VAL A 63 2.59 1.22 1.00
N PHE A 64 3.18 0.79 -0.12
CA PHE A 64 4.44 1.26 -0.64
C PHE A 64 4.22 2.06 -1.93
N ILE A 65 4.75 3.27 -1.98
CA ILE A 65 4.68 4.15 -3.15
C ILE A 65 6.10 4.45 -3.59
N GLY A 66 6.48 3.95 -4.75
CA GLY A 66 7.80 4.17 -5.32
C GLY A 66 8.96 3.69 -4.45
N ASN A 67 8.82 2.47 -3.93
CA ASN A 67 9.76 1.79 -3.01
C ASN A 67 9.84 2.37 -1.59
N GLU A 68 9.03 3.38 -1.25
CA GLU A 68 8.95 3.93 0.11
C GLU A 68 7.70 3.42 0.84
N LEU A 69 7.85 2.98 2.10
CA LEU A 69 6.72 2.64 2.97
C LEU A 69 6.00 3.92 3.38
N VAL A 70 4.79 4.11 2.86
CA VAL A 70 3.96 5.30 3.16
C VAL A 70 3.12 5.10 4.42
N GLY A 71 2.67 3.86 4.67
CA GLY A 71 1.94 3.51 5.89
C GLY A 71 0.69 2.68 5.64
N GLY A 72 -0.22 2.72 6.61
CA GLY A 72 -1.46 1.95 6.64
C GLY A 72 -2.65 2.70 6.07
N SER A 73 -3.86 2.17 6.31
CA SER A 73 -5.12 2.85 5.94
C SER A 73 -5.21 4.28 6.48
N ASN A 74 -4.77 4.49 7.72
CA ASN A 74 -4.88 5.79 8.39
C ASN A 74 -3.95 6.83 7.75
N GLU A 75 -2.71 6.45 7.47
CA GLU A 75 -1.73 7.32 6.81
C GLU A 75 -2.19 7.70 5.39
N ILE A 76 -2.68 6.73 4.62
CA ILE A 76 -3.21 6.98 3.27
C ILE A 76 -4.42 7.92 3.31
N MET A 77 -5.36 7.69 4.24
CA MET A 77 -6.52 8.58 4.41
C MET A 77 -6.11 9.98 4.86
N SER A 78 -5.17 10.11 5.78
CA SER A 78 -4.62 11.39 6.22
C SER A 78 -3.98 12.14 5.05
N LEU A 79 -3.21 11.46 4.20
CA LEU A 79 -2.61 12.04 2.99
C LEU A 79 -3.65 12.46 1.96
N ASN A 80 -4.74 11.70 1.83
CA ASN A 80 -5.86 12.04 0.96
C ASN A 80 -6.57 13.32 1.43
N ILE A 81 -6.91 13.40 2.71
CA ILE A 81 -7.55 14.58 3.32
C ILE A 81 -6.66 15.83 3.20
N ARG A 82 -5.34 15.66 3.33
CA ARG A 82 -4.35 16.74 3.16
C ARG A 82 -4.07 17.10 1.70
N GLY A 83 -4.69 16.41 0.72
CA GLY A 83 -4.45 16.62 -0.71
C GLY A 83 -3.06 16.20 -1.21
N LYS A 84 -2.27 15.49 -0.39
CA LYS A 84 -0.89 15.10 -0.68
C LYS A 84 -0.78 13.76 -1.39
N LEU A 85 -1.79 12.90 -1.27
CA LEU A 85 -1.77 11.55 -1.85
C LEU A 85 -1.58 11.57 -3.37
N LYS A 86 -2.31 12.44 -4.09
CA LYS A 86 -2.16 12.60 -5.54
C LYS A 86 -0.73 12.99 -5.96
N GLN A 87 -0.10 13.89 -5.20
CA GLN A 87 1.28 14.30 -5.49
C GLN A 87 2.28 13.16 -5.29
N LEU A 88 2.08 12.33 -4.25
CA LEU A 88 2.92 11.15 -4.03
C LEU A 88 2.76 10.12 -5.15
N LEU A 89 1.52 9.84 -5.56
CA LEU A 89 1.23 8.92 -6.66
C LEU A 89 1.80 9.39 -7.99
N ASN A 90 1.81 10.71 -8.26
CA ASN A 90 2.41 11.26 -9.48
C ASN A 90 3.95 11.24 -9.50
N ARG A 91 4.59 11.15 -8.32
CA ARG A 91 6.06 11.06 -8.19
C ARG A 91 6.56 9.62 -8.30
N ALA A 92 5.65 8.66 -8.22
CA ALA A 92 5.91 7.25 -8.43
C ALA A 92 5.93 6.94 -9.92
#